data_AF-A0AAN5C062-F1
#
_entry.id   AF-A0AAN5C062-F1
#
_cell.length_a   1.000
_cell.length_b   1.000
_cell.length_c   1.000
_cell.angle_alpha   90.00
_cell.angle_beta   90.00
_cell.angle_gamma   90.00
#
_symmetry.space_group_name_H-M   'P 1'
#
loop_
_entity.id
_entity.type
_entity.pdbx_description
1 polymer ?
#
loop_
_entity_poly.entity_id
_entity_poly.type
_entity_poly.pdbx_seq_one_letter_code
_entity_poly.pdbx_strand_id
1 'polypeptide(L)'
;MYGPDIPRFTKQEEETLVKEHWDDQITPTVRFSDLYKNKTSSVYTSLPEYVYKRWYFQRIMTIGDSCHKFEPLTGQGGNSAIETAAALTNHLMSALRSNFCQSLSTVDISSVFEKVQRQREERTWSLVRAAHARQRLECLETPLLKLIARFVTPYYPLQLLKEHWIATYSAAVSLDMIAIPRRPREIPFYDELFRVPATRGIAGLLLYVGYLLIAFVAFRLLFVATAANGTWALVRQAVRDRSITMGGLEVPLRRVFTGFRPVDRILQSLVTIFLPVVAGPPRPEQALQLLYFLSSMLPLISIFTVEGYRRRNKWTLLSSLWAVLYQLRGIGFIAPFYFMASTSITGRISYFSWTTRSLPESTAKVILPAVAAGYILPTMLLFFPIDNAQTRQSVVAVWQPAPVFVVIMTELLSRAIECIGRGRQAKPDSPSADERIDSDLPYLSVLYTTTCIISASLHMSLIFSCLLSENLSLTRLFFPVDSFAPVASLADGASTFLKNDFLLVTASTFVWCWVSVWDLYRVGISNVSPLSASVGLLAGFAGIGPGATAAAIWFWREQTMSQREFRQRS
;
A
#
# COMPACT_ATOMS: atom_id res chain seq x y z
N MET A 1 -1.92 41.23 15.55
CA MET A 1 -1.71 42.68 15.31
C MET A 1 -2.30 43.02 13.96
N TYR A 2 -2.88 44.21 13.79
CA TYR A 2 -3.45 44.65 12.51
C TYR A 2 -3.18 46.14 12.28
N GLY A 3 -3.03 46.53 11.02
CA GLY A 3 -2.80 47.94 10.64
C GLY A 3 -1.55 48.55 11.29
N PRO A 4 -1.67 49.67 12.03
CA PRO A 4 -0.53 50.37 12.63
C PRO A 4 0.19 49.56 13.72
N ASP A 5 -0.44 48.53 14.28
CA ASP A 5 0.16 47.68 15.32
C ASP A 5 1.21 46.70 14.77
N ILE A 6 1.32 46.56 13.44
CA ILE A 6 2.33 45.68 12.83
C ILE A 6 3.72 46.29 13.04
N PRO A 7 4.66 45.57 13.68
CA PRO A 7 5.99 46.11 13.97
C PRO A 7 6.72 46.56 12.71
N ARG A 8 7.31 47.75 12.77
CA ARG A 8 8.20 48.27 11.74
C ARG A 8 9.59 48.36 12.33
N PHE A 9 10.56 47.78 11.63
CA PHE A 9 11.93 47.77 12.10
C PHE A 9 12.76 48.82 11.40
N THR A 10 13.61 49.47 12.18
CA THR A 10 14.60 50.44 11.74
C THR A 10 15.83 49.74 11.19
N LYS A 11 16.64 50.48 10.43
CA LYS A 11 17.94 49.98 9.95
C LYS A 11 18.91 49.66 11.09
N GLN A 12 18.80 50.37 12.21
CA GLN A 12 19.64 50.11 13.38
C GLN A 12 19.29 48.78 14.07
N GLU A 13 18.00 48.44 14.14
CA GLU A 13 17.55 47.13 14.64
C GLU A 13 17.99 45.99 13.70
N GLU A 14 17.93 46.22 12.38
CA GLU A 14 18.48 45.28 11.39
C GLU A 14 19.97 45.03 11.62
N GLU A 15 20.77 46.08 11.77
CA GLU A 15 22.21 45.96 12.03
C GLU A 15 22.52 45.27 13.35
N THR A 16 21.67 45.45 14.36
CA THR A 16 21.81 44.79 15.66
C THR A 16 21.60 43.29 15.52
N LEU A 17 20.50 42.86 14.90
CA LEU A 17 20.22 41.45 14.61
C LEU A 17 21.32 40.81 13.75
N VAL A 18 21.81 41.53 12.74
CA VAL A 18 22.87 41.05 11.87
C VAL A 18 24.17 40.82 12.63
N LYS A 19 24.50 41.68 13.62
CA LYS A 19 25.69 41.51 14.46
C LYS A 19 25.60 40.27 15.35
N GLU A 20 24.42 39.93 15.86
CA GLU A 20 24.20 38.71 16.66
C GLU A 20 24.53 37.44 15.87
N HIS A 21 24.23 37.45 14.58
CA HIS A 21 24.45 36.32 13.66
C HIS A 21 25.67 36.49 12.76
N TRP A 22 26.52 37.49 13.02
CA TRP A 22 27.61 37.88 12.12
C TRP A 22 28.53 36.73 11.75
N ASP A 23 28.80 35.89 12.75
CA ASP A 23 29.78 34.84 12.71
C ASP A 23 29.20 33.46 12.34
N ASP A 24 27.88 33.38 12.12
CA ASP A 24 27.16 32.15 11.79
C ASP A 24 27.62 31.57 10.45
N GLN A 25 27.81 30.25 10.44
CA GLN A 25 28.20 29.52 9.24
C GLN A 25 26.97 29.15 8.41
N ILE A 26 26.90 29.63 7.17
CA ILE A 26 25.87 29.26 6.20
C ILE A 26 26.30 27.99 5.45
N THR A 27 27.58 27.92 5.10
CA THR A 27 28.25 26.74 4.57
C THR A 27 29.58 26.53 5.31
N PRO A 28 30.31 25.42 5.11
CA PRO A 28 31.62 25.23 5.74
C PRO A 28 32.66 26.32 5.41
N THR A 29 32.44 27.11 4.35
CA THR A 29 33.40 28.12 3.87
C THR A 29 32.81 29.53 3.75
N VAL A 30 31.51 29.71 4.01
CA VAL A 30 30.82 31.00 3.85
C VAL A 30 30.07 31.34 5.12
N ARG A 31 30.40 32.50 5.68
CA ARG A 31 29.75 33.05 6.87
C ARG A 31 28.63 33.99 6.49
N PHE A 32 27.69 34.22 7.39
CA PHE A 32 26.64 35.21 7.19
C PHE A 32 27.20 36.61 6.94
N SER A 33 28.30 36.99 7.62
CA SER A 33 29.01 38.25 7.37
C SER A 33 29.42 38.44 5.91
N ASP A 34 29.80 37.36 5.23
CA ASP A 34 30.29 37.42 3.85
C ASP A 34 29.13 37.74 2.90
N LEU A 35 27.95 37.15 3.14
CA LEU A 35 26.72 37.49 2.43
C LEU A 35 26.29 38.93 2.71
N TYR A 36 26.30 39.35 3.97
CA TYR A 36 25.82 40.68 4.36
C TYR A 36 26.73 41.81 3.85
N LYS A 37 28.04 41.59 3.72
CA LYS A 37 28.98 42.55 3.11
C LYS A 37 28.77 42.71 1.60
N ASN A 38 28.34 41.65 0.92
CA ASN A 38 28.14 41.63 -0.53
C ASN A 38 26.68 41.80 -0.96
N LYS A 39 25.77 42.10 -0.02
CA LYS A 39 24.34 42.23 -0.32
C LYS A 39 24.07 43.40 -1.27
N THR A 40 23.13 43.23 -2.19
CA THR A 40 22.60 44.33 -3.01
C THR A 40 21.51 45.11 -2.26
N SER A 41 20.66 44.41 -1.52
CA SER A 41 19.61 45.03 -0.69
C SER A 41 19.32 44.16 0.53
N SER A 42 18.80 44.79 1.57
CA SER A 42 18.27 44.10 2.75
C SER A 42 17.13 44.89 3.35
N VAL A 43 16.21 44.16 3.96
CA VAL A 43 15.07 44.72 4.68
C VAL A 43 14.84 43.87 5.91
N TYR A 44 14.68 44.51 7.06
CA TYR A 44 14.15 43.89 8.25
C TYR A 44 12.67 44.21 8.37
N THR A 45 11.82 43.21 8.16
CA THR A 45 10.36 43.40 8.11
C THR A 45 9.64 42.29 8.86
N SER A 46 8.50 42.64 9.45
CA SER A 46 7.50 41.64 9.82
C SER A 46 7.01 40.93 8.56
N LEU A 47 6.78 39.62 8.65
CA LEU A 47 6.13 38.85 7.60
C LEU A 47 4.66 38.64 7.98
N PRO A 48 3.72 39.48 7.48
CA PRO A 48 2.31 39.32 7.81
C PRO A 48 1.70 38.15 7.02
N GLU A 49 0.90 37.36 7.71
CA GLU A 49 0.17 36.22 7.15
C GLU A 49 -1.33 36.41 7.37
N TYR A 50 -2.11 36.30 6.29
CA TYR A 50 -3.55 36.51 6.36
C TYR A 50 -4.27 35.92 5.18
N VAL A 51 -5.55 35.61 5.40
CA VAL A 51 -6.55 35.42 4.35
C VAL A 51 -7.74 36.29 4.72
N TYR A 52 -8.07 37.29 3.91
CA TYR A 52 -9.22 38.15 4.19
C TYR A 52 -10.53 37.38 4.03
N LYS A 53 -11.53 37.74 4.83
CA LYS A 53 -12.87 37.12 4.77
C LYS A 53 -13.65 37.46 3.50
N ARG A 54 -13.28 38.55 2.81
CA ARG A 54 -13.96 39.03 1.60
C ARG A 54 -12.93 39.56 0.61
N TRP A 55 -12.96 39.03 -0.61
CA TRP A 55 -11.97 39.35 -1.65
C TRP A 55 -12.52 40.26 -2.75
N TYR A 56 -13.78 40.66 -2.65
CA TYR A 56 -14.44 41.43 -3.71
C TYR A 56 -15.52 42.35 -3.19
N PHE A 57 -15.75 43.42 -3.94
CA PHE A 57 -16.81 44.37 -3.73
C PHE A 57 -17.34 44.87 -5.08
N GLN A 58 -18.62 44.62 -5.35
CA GLN A 58 -19.26 44.95 -6.63
C GLN A 58 -18.44 44.42 -7.82
N ARG A 59 -17.85 45.31 -8.62
CA ARG A 59 -17.07 44.97 -9.83
C ARG A 59 -15.55 44.99 -9.60
N ILE A 60 -15.10 44.99 -8.34
CA ILE A 60 -13.69 44.99 -7.95
C ILE A 60 -13.37 43.68 -7.22
N MET A 61 -12.30 43.00 -7.61
CA MET A 61 -11.76 41.82 -6.94
C MET A 61 -10.27 41.98 -6.65
N THR A 62 -9.85 41.59 -5.46
CA THR A 62 -8.45 41.48 -5.03
C THR A 62 -7.92 40.07 -5.26
N ILE A 63 -6.68 39.94 -5.71
CA ILE A 63 -5.99 38.67 -5.96
C ILE A 63 -4.55 38.70 -5.40
N GLY A 64 -4.01 37.52 -5.05
CA GLY A 64 -2.64 37.43 -4.52
C GLY A 64 -2.50 37.99 -3.12
N ASP A 65 -1.34 38.56 -2.81
CA ASP A 65 -1.03 39.17 -1.51
C ASP A 65 -2.05 40.21 -1.05
N SER A 66 -2.82 40.82 -1.96
CA SER A 66 -3.88 41.77 -1.61
C SER A 66 -5.06 41.15 -0.85
N CYS A 67 -5.24 39.83 -0.88
CA CYS A 67 -6.28 39.12 -0.15
C CYS A 67 -5.84 37.85 0.57
N HIS A 68 -4.73 37.25 0.16
CA HIS A 68 -4.17 36.08 0.80
C HIS A 68 -2.63 36.12 0.73
N LYS A 69 -1.99 36.22 1.90
CA LYS A 69 -0.54 36.32 2.05
C LYS A 69 -0.02 35.21 2.96
N PHE A 70 1.06 34.57 2.54
CA PHE A 70 1.67 33.40 3.17
C PHE A 70 3.10 33.73 3.58
N GLU A 71 3.62 32.97 4.53
CA GLU A 71 5.06 32.91 4.74
C GLU A 71 5.79 32.40 3.46
N PRO A 72 6.89 33.06 3.02
CA PRO A 72 7.58 32.77 1.75
C PRO A 72 8.34 31.42 1.62
N LEU A 73 8.62 30.69 2.70
CA LEU A 73 9.38 29.42 2.77
C LEU A 73 8.83 28.33 1.83
N THR A 74 7.52 28.36 1.56
CA THR A 74 6.87 27.39 0.67
C THR A 74 6.92 27.79 -0.81
N GLY A 75 7.28 29.05 -1.11
CA GLY A 75 7.26 29.60 -2.47
C GLY A 75 5.85 29.72 -3.07
N GLN A 76 4.79 29.65 -2.26
CA GLN A 76 3.41 29.58 -2.75
C GLN A 76 2.71 30.93 -2.95
N GLY A 77 3.29 32.05 -2.53
CA GLY A 77 2.68 33.38 -2.71
C GLY A 77 2.37 33.72 -4.17
N GLY A 78 3.41 33.81 -5.00
CA GLY A 78 3.26 34.07 -6.43
C GLY A 78 2.44 33.01 -7.16
N ASN A 79 2.67 31.73 -6.85
CA ASN A 79 1.91 30.62 -7.44
C ASN A 79 0.41 30.71 -7.11
N SER A 80 0.05 31.02 -5.87
CA SER A 80 -1.34 31.18 -5.45
C SER A 80 -2.01 32.38 -6.11
N ALA A 81 -1.27 33.48 -6.35
CA ALA A 81 -1.78 34.61 -7.12
C ALA A 81 -2.13 34.21 -8.58
N ILE A 82 -1.26 33.42 -9.23
CA ILE A 82 -1.49 32.88 -10.58
C ILE A 82 -2.73 31.97 -10.58
N GLU A 83 -2.86 31.09 -9.59
CA GLU A 83 -4.01 30.21 -9.47
C GLU A 83 -5.34 30.96 -9.23
N THR A 84 -5.32 32.03 -8.43
CA THR A 84 -6.50 32.88 -8.23
C THR A 84 -6.86 33.63 -9.52
N ALA A 85 -5.87 34.08 -10.31
CA ALA A 85 -6.10 34.65 -11.63
C ALA A 85 -6.69 33.64 -12.63
N ALA A 86 -6.22 32.38 -12.59
CA ALA A 86 -6.77 31.30 -13.41
C ALA A 86 -8.23 30.98 -13.02
N ALA A 87 -8.52 30.86 -11.72
CA ALA A 87 -9.88 30.67 -11.23
C ALA A 87 -10.82 31.81 -11.64
N LEU A 88 -10.35 33.06 -11.53
CA LEU A 88 -11.10 34.23 -11.97
C LEU A 88 -11.43 34.16 -13.47
N THR A 89 -10.43 33.86 -14.30
CA THR A 89 -10.60 33.73 -15.75
C THR A 89 -11.60 32.62 -16.11
N ASN A 90 -11.52 31.45 -15.48
CA ASN A 90 -12.45 30.34 -15.71
C ASN A 90 -13.90 30.74 -15.42
N HIS A 91 -14.18 31.31 -14.24
CA HIS A 91 -15.54 31.70 -13.87
C HIS A 91 -16.07 32.87 -14.72
N LEU A 92 -15.23 33.84 -15.07
CA LEU A 92 -15.60 34.92 -15.98
C LEU A 92 -15.94 34.40 -17.38
N MET A 93 -15.11 33.53 -17.94
CA MET A 93 -15.34 32.95 -19.26
C MET A 93 -16.61 32.10 -19.28
N SER A 94 -16.88 31.34 -18.22
CA SER A 94 -18.15 30.62 -18.06
C SER A 94 -19.35 31.57 -18.08
N ALA A 95 -19.30 32.65 -17.30
CA ALA A 95 -20.39 33.64 -17.26
C ALA A 95 -20.60 34.36 -18.59
N LEU A 96 -19.52 34.72 -19.30
CA LEU A 96 -19.59 35.36 -20.62
C LEU A 96 -20.19 34.41 -21.67
N ARG A 97 -19.81 33.12 -21.66
CA ARG A 97 -20.38 32.11 -22.57
C ARG A 97 -21.86 31.83 -22.30
N SER A 98 -22.31 31.93 -21.06
CA SER A 98 -23.74 31.78 -20.73
C SER A 98 -24.58 33.00 -21.11
N ASN A 99 -23.96 34.16 -21.34
CA ASN A 99 -24.63 35.43 -21.67
C ASN A 99 -24.16 35.96 -23.03
N PHE A 100 -24.40 35.19 -24.10
CA PHE A 100 -24.05 35.62 -25.45
C PHE A 100 -24.68 36.98 -25.76
N CYS A 101 -23.84 37.96 -26.11
CA CYS A 101 -24.20 39.32 -26.54
C CYS A 101 -24.77 40.27 -25.47
N GLN A 102 -24.68 39.95 -24.17
CA GLN A 102 -25.08 40.87 -23.09
C GLN A 102 -23.91 41.19 -22.15
N SER A 103 -23.85 42.44 -21.68
CA SER A 103 -22.89 42.82 -20.64
C SER A 103 -23.29 42.22 -19.30
N LEU A 104 -22.34 41.61 -18.59
CA LEU A 104 -22.59 41.09 -17.23
C LEU A 104 -22.98 42.22 -16.28
N SER A 105 -24.10 42.04 -15.57
CA SER A 105 -24.56 42.97 -14.55
C SER A 105 -23.62 42.94 -13.33
N THR A 106 -23.76 43.93 -12.43
CA THR A 106 -23.03 43.92 -11.15
C THR A 106 -23.35 42.69 -10.30
N VAL A 107 -24.58 42.15 -10.39
CA VAL A 107 -24.99 40.95 -9.68
C VAL A 107 -24.28 39.72 -10.26
N ASP A 108 -24.21 39.60 -11.58
CA ASP A 108 -23.53 38.49 -12.26
C ASP A 108 -22.04 38.48 -11.92
N ILE A 109 -21.40 39.65 -11.96
CA ILE A 109 -19.97 39.80 -11.61
C ILE A 109 -19.72 39.47 -10.14
N SER A 110 -20.59 39.93 -9.23
CA SER A 110 -20.48 39.59 -7.81
C SER A 110 -20.62 38.09 -7.57
N SER A 111 -21.52 37.42 -8.30
CA SER A 111 -21.69 35.96 -8.27
C SER A 111 -20.46 35.23 -8.80
N VAL A 112 -19.84 35.72 -9.88
CA VAL A 112 -18.56 35.20 -10.38
C VAL A 112 -17.47 35.30 -9.32
N PHE A 113 -17.29 36.48 -8.71
CA PHE A 113 -16.26 36.67 -7.69
C PHE A 113 -16.51 35.83 -6.43
N GLU A 114 -17.76 35.64 -6.02
CA GLU A 114 -18.12 34.73 -4.94
C GLU A 114 -17.67 33.30 -5.24
N LYS A 115 -17.91 32.81 -6.46
CA LYS A 115 -17.47 31.47 -6.89
C LYS A 115 -15.95 31.33 -6.87
N VAL A 116 -15.23 32.38 -7.29
CA VAL A 116 -13.75 32.40 -7.24
C VAL A 116 -13.26 32.32 -5.80
N GLN A 117 -13.78 33.15 -4.89
CA GLN A 117 -13.42 33.10 -3.47
C GLN A 117 -13.74 31.72 -2.89
N ARG A 118 -14.96 31.21 -3.11
CA ARG A 118 -15.39 29.90 -2.59
C ARG A 118 -14.49 28.74 -3.06
N GLN A 119 -14.04 28.78 -4.31
CA GLN A 119 -13.11 27.77 -4.86
C GLN A 119 -11.71 27.86 -4.22
N ARG A 120 -11.24 29.08 -3.93
CA ARG A 120 -9.85 29.34 -3.53
C ARG A 120 -9.63 29.40 -2.03
N GLU A 121 -10.64 29.79 -1.25
CA GLU A 121 -10.50 30.12 0.18
C GLU A 121 -9.93 28.95 1.00
N GLU A 122 -10.51 27.75 0.89
CA GLU A 122 -10.01 26.56 1.60
C GLU A 122 -8.55 26.24 1.22
N ARG A 123 -8.21 26.38 -0.08
CA ARG A 123 -6.87 26.15 -0.59
C ARG A 123 -5.87 27.18 -0.07
N THR A 124 -6.22 28.45 -0.03
CA THR A 124 -5.34 29.48 0.55
C THR A 124 -5.08 29.22 2.03
N TRP A 125 -6.11 28.86 2.79
CA TRP A 125 -5.96 28.48 4.19
C TRP A 125 -5.10 27.24 4.42
N SER A 126 -5.19 26.24 3.55
CA SER A 126 -4.34 25.05 3.65
C SER A 126 -2.87 25.38 3.38
N LEU A 127 -2.59 26.27 2.42
CA LEU A 127 -1.24 26.77 2.13
C LEU A 127 -0.67 27.60 3.28
N VAL A 128 -1.46 28.49 3.92
CA VAL A 128 -1.04 29.23 5.13
C VAL A 128 -0.68 28.25 6.25
N ARG A 129 -1.54 27.27 6.54
CA ARG A 129 -1.27 26.27 7.58
C ARG A 129 0.00 25.46 7.29
N ALA A 130 0.24 25.11 6.04
CA ALA A 130 1.45 24.38 5.63
C ALA A 130 2.71 25.25 5.80
N ALA A 131 2.65 26.53 5.42
CA ALA A 131 3.74 27.47 5.60
C ALA A 131 4.08 27.68 7.09
N HIS A 132 3.07 27.95 7.93
CA HIS A 132 3.22 28.01 9.38
C HIS A 132 3.84 26.72 9.95
N ALA A 133 3.34 25.54 9.56
CA ALA A 133 3.87 24.29 10.09
C ALA A 133 5.36 24.09 9.75
N ARG A 134 5.76 24.49 8.54
CA ARG A 134 7.15 24.46 8.10
C ARG A 134 8.01 25.45 8.88
N GLN A 135 7.56 26.69 9.02
CA GLN A 135 8.24 27.71 9.81
C GLN A 135 8.48 27.23 11.24
N ARG A 136 7.46 26.69 11.92
CA ARG A 136 7.57 26.18 13.29
C ARG A 136 8.63 25.08 13.42
N LEU A 137 8.71 24.18 12.43
CA LEU A 137 9.71 23.11 12.39
C LEU A 137 11.12 23.67 12.18
N GLU A 138 11.30 24.57 11.22
CA GLU A 138 12.61 25.17 10.88
C GLU A 138 13.11 26.12 11.97
N CYS A 139 12.23 26.84 12.65
CA CYS A 139 12.54 27.69 13.80
C CYS A 139 12.73 26.89 15.10
N LEU A 140 12.58 25.56 15.09
CA LEU A 140 12.75 24.70 16.26
C LEU A 140 11.88 25.12 17.46
N GLU A 141 10.67 25.62 17.18
CA GLU A 141 9.85 26.39 18.12
C GLU A 141 9.55 25.67 19.44
N THR A 142 9.46 24.33 19.42
CA THR A 142 9.24 23.51 20.61
C THR A 142 10.36 22.48 20.79
N PRO A 143 10.62 21.99 22.02
CA PRO A 143 11.61 20.93 22.24
C PRO A 143 11.38 19.67 21.38
N LEU A 144 10.11 19.31 21.14
CA LEU A 144 9.75 18.20 20.27
C LEU A 144 10.11 18.49 18.80
N LEU A 145 9.75 19.67 18.28
CA LEU A 145 10.10 20.06 16.92
C LEU A 145 11.63 20.16 16.75
N LYS A 146 12.35 20.62 17.77
CA LYS A 146 13.82 20.62 17.79
C LYS A 146 14.40 19.23 17.69
N LEU A 147 13.85 18.26 18.43
CA LEU A 147 14.24 16.85 18.35
C LEU A 147 14.00 16.30 16.94
N ILE A 148 12.80 16.52 16.39
CA ILE A 148 12.42 16.06 15.05
C ILE A 148 13.36 16.66 13.99
N ALA A 149 13.51 17.98 13.98
CA ALA A 149 14.32 18.69 12.99
C ALA A 149 15.79 18.27 13.00
N ARG A 150 16.39 18.08 14.19
CA ARG A 150 17.82 17.74 14.30
C ARG A 150 18.12 16.25 14.13
N PHE A 151 17.25 15.37 14.60
CA PHE A 151 17.57 13.94 14.71
C PHE A 151 16.70 13.03 13.87
N VAL A 152 15.58 13.53 13.32
CA VAL A 152 14.66 12.72 12.51
C VAL A 152 14.67 13.17 11.05
N THR A 153 14.54 14.48 10.79
CA THR A 153 14.50 15.05 9.43
C THR A 153 15.69 14.67 8.55
N PRO A 154 16.96 14.62 9.05
CA PRO A 154 18.10 14.20 8.20
C PRO A 154 17.97 12.78 7.64
N TYR A 155 17.13 11.94 8.26
CA TYR A 155 16.86 10.57 7.81
C TYR A 155 15.57 10.46 6.97
N TYR A 156 14.88 11.57 6.70
CA TYR A 156 13.73 11.55 5.81
C TYR A 156 14.16 11.16 4.40
N PRO A 157 13.62 10.07 3.83
CA PRO A 157 13.86 9.78 2.44
C PRO A 157 13.30 10.92 1.59
N LEU A 158 14.07 11.36 0.59
CA LEU A 158 13.69 12.41 -0.37
C LEU A 158 12.29 12.18 -0.97
N GLN A 159 11.88 10.92 -1.07
CA GLN A 159 10.57 10.53 -1.57
C GLN A 159 9.41 11.10 -0.74
N LEU A 160 9.52 11.14 0.60
CA LEU A 160 8.47 11.72 1.45
C LEU A 160 8.32 13.23 1.23
N LEU A 161 9.43 13.93 0.94
CA LEU A 161 9.40 15.35 0.59
C LEU A 161 8.73 15.56 -0.77
N LYS A 162 9.08 14.74 -1.76
CA LYS A 162 8.44 14.75 -3.09
C LYS A 162 6.94 14.53 -3.00
N GLU A 163 6.48 13.60 -2.18
CA GLU A 163 5.04 13.34 -1.97
C GLU A 163 4.30 14.59 -1.47
N HIS A 164 4.89 15.34 -0.55
CA HIS A 164 4.30 16.58 -0.02
C HIS A 164 4.23 17.68 -1.10
N TRP A 165 5.28 17.82 -1.91
CA TRP A 165 5.30 18.74 -3.05
C TRP A 165 4.24 18.37 -4.10
N ILE A 166 4.13 17.08 -4.44
CA ILE A 166 3.11 16.57 -5.36
C ILE A 166 1.71 16.95 -4.86
N ALA A 167 1.40 16.69 -3.59
CA ALA A 167 0.09 17.03 -3.03
C ALA A 167 -0.21 18.54 -3.10
N THR A 168 0.81 19.38 -2.90
CA THR A 168 0.68 20.84 -2.94
C THR A 168 0.42 21.35 -4.37
N TYR A 169 1.20 20.84 -5.33
CA TYR A 169 1.22 21.34 -6.71
C TYR A 169 0.11 20.72 -7.57
N SER A 170 -0.19 19.43 -7.42
CA SER A 170 -1.20 18.75 -8.25
C SER A 170 -2.61 19.33 -8.10
N ALA A 171 -2.90 20.01 -6.99
CA ALA A 171 -4.18 20.68 -6.75
C ALA A 171 -4.26 22.12 -7.31
N ALA A 172 -3.26 22.57 -8.08
CA ALA A 172 -3.25 23.88 -8.69
C ALA A 172 -4.38 24.06 -9.72
N VAL A 173 -4.82 25.31 -9.90
CA VAL A 173 -5.89 25.65 -10.84
C VAL A 173 -5.31 25.92 -12.23
N SER A 174 -5.77 25.17 -13.23
CA SER A 174 -5.49 25.40 -14.64
C SER A 174 -6.59 26.24 -15.30
N LEU A 175 -6.27 26.83 -16.45
CA LEU A 175 -7.26 27.46 -17.34
C LEU A 175 -8.06 26.37 -18.07
N ASP A 176 -9.39 26.41 -17.97
CA ASP A 176 -10.27 25.38 -18.53
C ASP A 176 -10.69 25.62 -20.00
N MET A 177 -10.39 26.81 -20.54
CA MET A 177 -10.75 27.20 -21.90
C MET A 177 -9.62 27.04 -22.92
N ILE A 178 -8.42 26.64 -22.47
CA ILE A 178 -7.23 26.49 -23.32
C ILE A 178 -6.78 25.03 -23.27
N ALA A 179 -6.52 24.45 -24.44
CA ALA A 179 -5.95 23.12 -24.53
C ALA A 179 -4.57 23.06 -23.86
N ILE A 180 -4.39 22.13 -22.93
CA ILE A 180 -3.11 21.90 -22.26
C ILE A 180 -2.18 21.15 -23.23
N PRO A 181 -0.98 21.65 -23.54
CA PRO A 181 -0.03 20.96 -24.42
C PRO A 181 0.29 19.56 -23.89
N ARG A 182 0.29 18.56 -24.79
CA ARG A 182 0.67 17.19 -24.43
C ARG A 182 2.17 17.15 -24.14
N ARG A 183 2.51 17.04 -22.86
CA ARG A 183 3.87 16.79 -22.39
C ARG A 183 3.87 15.50 -21.59
N PRO A 184 4.73 14.52 -21.94
CA PRO A 184 4.96 13.38 -21.07
C PRO A 184 5.31 13.90 -19.67
N ARG A 185 4.56 13.47 -18.67
CA ARG A 185 4.78 13.88 -17.28
C ARG A 185 4.47 12.73 -16.35
N GLU A 186 5.19 12.69 -15.23
CA GLU A 186 5.06 11.61 -14.26
C GLU A 186 3.94 11.83 -13.25
N ILE A 187 3.51 13.08 -13.06
CA ILE A 187 2.55 13.47 -12.02
C ILE A 187 1.40 14.21 -12.69
N PRO A 188 0.16 13.69 -12.59
CA PRO A 188 -1.01 14.40 -13.08
C PRO A 188 -1.39 15.55 -12.14
N PHE A 189 -1.98 16.59 -12.71
CA PHE A 189 -2.79 17.52 -11.92
C PHE A 189 -4.17 16.91 -11.64
N TYR A 190 -4.85 17.40 -10.61
CA TYR A 190 -6.13 16.83 -10.14
C TYR A 190 -7.25 16.92 -11.17
N ASP A 191 -7.13 17.84 -12.09
CA ASP A 191 -8.04 18.06 -13.20
C ASP A 191 -7.80 17.16 -14.43
N GLU A 192 -6.68 16.45 -14.45
CA GLU A 192 -6.33 15.47 -15.49
C GLU A 192 -6.72 14.05 -15.09
N LEU A 193 -7.19 13.90 -13.84
CA LEU A 193 -7.72 12.67 -13.28
C LEU A 193 -9.21 12.52 -13.62
N PHE A 194 -9.73 11.29 -13.53
CA PHE A 194 -11.17 11.04 -13.69
C PHE A 194 -12.03 11.78 -12.65
N ARG A 195 -11.43 12.13 -11.51
CA ARG A 195 -12.03 12.91 -10.42
C ARG A 195 -10.95 13.46 -9.50
N VAL A 196 -11.32 14.50 -8.73
CA VAL A 196 -10.45 15.06 -7.69
C VAL A 196 -10.20 14.01 -6.61
N PRO A 197 -8.93 13.77 -6.21
CA PRO A 197 -8.61 12.81 -5.17
C PRO A 197 -9.29 13.11 -3.84
N ALA A 198 -9.93 12.10 -3.25
CA ALA A 198 -10.61 12.21 -1.97
C ALA A 198 -9.94 11.33 -0.89
N THR A 199 -9.99 11.80 0.36
CA THR A 199 -9.65 10.96 1.52
C THR A 199 -10.76 9.93 1.76
N ARG A 200 -10.48 8.85 2.50
CA ARG A 200 -11.49 7.84 2.80
C ARG A 200 -12.51 8.27 3.86
N GLY A 201 -12.22 9.32 4.64
CA GLY A 201 -13.07 9.78 5.74
C GLY A 201 -13.52 8.65 6.67
N ILE A 202 -14.79 8.65 7.05
CA ILE A 202 -15.42 7.67 7.95
C ILE A 202 -15.37 6.24 7.39
N ALA A 203 -15.45 6.08 6.07
CA ALA A 203 -15.38 4.76 5.44
C ALA A 203 -14.03 4.06 5.72
N GLY A 204 -12.95 4.82 5.92
CA GLY A 204 -11.67 4.26 6.39
C GLY A 204 -11.76 3.61 7.76
N LEU A 205 -12.47 4.24 8.71
CA LEU A 205 -12.71 3.69 10.04
C LEU A 205 -13.56 2.42 9.99
N LEU A 206 -14.62 2.42 9.16
CA LEU A 206 -15.48 1.25 8.96
C LEU A 206 -14.71 0.05 8.41
N LEU A 207 -13.74 0.27 7.51
CA LEU A 207 -12.86 -0.80 7.01
C LEU A 207 -12.01 -1.40 8.13
N TYR A 208 -11.45 -0.57 9.01
CA TYR A 208 -10.66 -1.07 10.14
C TYR A 208 -11.51 -1.90 11.10
N VAL A 209 -12.72 -1.43 11.42
CA VAL A 209 -13.68 -2.22 12.21
C VAL A 209 -14.01 -3.53 11.51
N GLY A 210 -14.24 -3.52 10.18
CA GLY A 210 -14.47 -4.72 9.39
C GLY A 210 -13.33 -5.75 9.49
N TYR A 211 -12.08 -5.32 9.34
CA TYR A 211 -10.92 -6.20 9.50
C TYR A 211 -10.79 -6.75 10.93
N LEU A 212 -11.04 -5.93 11.96
CA LEU A 212 -11.02 -6.37 13.35
C LEU A 212 -12.13 -7.37 13.67
N LEU A 213 -13.32 -7.21 13.08
CA LEU A 213 -14.41 -8.17 13.21
C LEU A 213 -14.05 -9.51 12.55
N ILE A 214 -13.46 -9.50 11.34
CA ILE A 214 -12.98 -10.73 10.70
C ILE A 214 -11.89 -11.39 11.57
N ALA A 215 -10.95 -10.62 12.11
CA ALA A 215 -9.92 -11.14 13.02
C ALA A 215 -10.52 -11.73 14.31
N PHE A 216 -11.58 -11.12 14.85
CA PHE A 216 -12.28 -11.65 16.02
C PHE A 216 -13.00 -12.97 15.70
N VAL A 217 -13.70 -13.05 14.58
CA VAL A 217 -14.32 -14.31 14.11
C VAL A 217 -13.23 -15.37 13.87
N ALA A 218 -12.10 -14.99 13.27
CA ALA A 218 -10.96 -15.86 13.09
C ALA A 218 -10.40 -16.38 14.41
N PHE A 219 -10.27 -15.51 15.41
CA PHE A 219 -9.84 -15.93 16.74
C PHE A 219 -10.79 -16.97 17.34
N ARG A 220 -12.11 -16.74 17.21
CA ARG A 220 -13.14 -17.66 17.71
C ARG A 220 -13.10 -19.01 17.00
N LEU A 221 -13.00 -19.03 15.67
CA LEU A 221 -13.05 -20.28 14.89
C LEU A 221 -11.72 -21.06 14.91
N LEU A 222 -10.58 -20.37 14.90
CA LEU A 222 -9.27 -21.01 14.80
C LEU A 222 -8.69 -21.43 16.15
N PHE A 223 -8.97 -20.70 17.23
CA PHE A 223 -8.41 -21.00 18.54
C PHE A 223 -9.44 -21.51 19.54
N VAL A 224 -10.59 -20.83 19.67
CA VAL A 224 -11.61 -21.22 20.66
C VAL A 224 -12.32 -22.50 20.22
N ALA A 225 -12.76 -22.58 18.96
CA ALA A 225 -13.48 -23.75 18.46
C ALA A 225 -12.58 -24.99 18.41
N THR A 226 -11.32 -24.86 17.98
CA THR A 226 -10.37 -25.99 17.97
C THR A 226 -9.91 -26.45 19.36
N ALA A 227 -9.99 -25.58 20.36
CA ALA A 227 -9.82 -25.99 21.75
C ALA A 227 -11.05 -26.74 22.26
N ALA A 228 -12.24 -26.21 21.98
CA ALA A 228 -13.52 -26.79 22.41
C ALA A 228 -13.79 -28.15 21.76
N ASN A 229 -13.47 -28.30 20.47
CA ASN A 229 -13.72 -29.54 19.73
C ASN A 229 -12.71 -30.66 20.01
N GLY A 230 -11.70 -30.42 20.84
CA GLY A 230 -10.71 -31.43 21.25
C GLY A 230 -9.49 -31.56 20.35
N THR A 231 -9.37 -30.81 19.24
CA THR A 231 -8.22 -30.89 18.31
C THR A 231 -6.89 -30.70 19.04
N TRP A 232 -6.76 -29.69 19.89
CA TRP A 232 -5.52 -29.46 20.65
C TRP A 232 -5.23 -30.53 21.70
N ALA A 233 -6.26 -31.23 22.19
CA ALA A 233 -6.07 -32.37 23.08
C ALA A 233 -5.45 -33.56 22.30
N LEU A 234 -5.94 -33.83 21.09
CA LEU A 234 -5.39 -34.85 20.19
C LEU A 234 -3.95 -34.53 19.76
N VAL A 235 -3.64 -33.27 19.46
CA VAL A 235 -2.25 -32.83 19.16
C VAL A 235 -1.34 -33.10 20.36
N ARG A 236 -1.75 -32.71 21.58
CA ARG A 236 -0.96 -32.95 22.79
C ARG A 236 -0.78 -34.44 23.06
N GLN A 237 -1.81 -35.23 22.80
CA GLN A 237 -1.76 -36.68 22.94
C GLN A 237 -0.75 -37.29 21.97
N ALA A 238 -0.82 -36.99 20.68
CA ALA A 238 0.13 -37.50 19.67
C ALA A 238 1.60 -37.13 20.01
N VAL A 239 1.84 -35.89 20.46
CA VAL A 239 3.18 -35.45 20.88
C VAL A 239 3.65 -36.19 22.15
N ARG A 240 2.74 -36.46 23.10
CA ARG A 240 3.04 -37.19 24.34
C ARG A 240 3.33 -38.67 24.06
N ASP A 241 2.48 -39.31 23.26
CA ASP A 241 2.52 -40.73 22.91
C ASP A 241 3.65 -41.02 21.92
N ARG A 242 4.19 -39.96 21.27
CA ARG A 242 5.29 -40.01 20.30
C ARG A 242 4.94 -40.83 19.06
N SER A 243 3.66 -40.83 18.73
CA SER A 243 3.11 -41.54 17.58
C SER A 243 2.08 -40.67 16.86
N ILE A 244 1.91 -40.95 15.57
CA ILE A 244 0.94 -40.27 14.73
C ILE A 244 0.37 -41.25 13.71
N THR A 245 -0.89 -41.09 13.32
CA THR A 245 -1.52 -41.93 12.30
C THR A 245 -1.17 -41.44 10.90
N MET A 246 -0.70 -42.34 10.04
CA MET A 246 -0.42 -42.13 8.62
C MET A 246 -1.00 -43.30 7.82
N GLY A 247 -1.88 -43.04 6.85
CA GLY A 247 -2.51 -44.09 6.03
C GLY A 247 -3.31 -45.13 6.84
N GLY A 248 -3.80 -44.77 8.03
CA GLY A 248 -4.48 -45.69 8.96
C GLY A 248 -3.54 -46.50 9.86
N LEU A 249 -2.22 -46.36 9.71
CA LEU A 249 -1.20 -47.03 10.54
C LEU A 249 -0.58 -46.05 11.52
N GLU A 250 -0.25 -46.52 12.72
CA GLU A 250 0.45 -45.73 13.73
C GLU A 250 1.96 -45.75 13.45
N VAL A 251 2.56 -44.57 13.29
CA VAL A 251 4.00 -44.40 12.99
C VAL A 251 4.69 -43.53 14.04
N PRO A 252 5.98 -43.77 14.35
CA PRO A 252 6.71 -42.95 15.30
C PRO A 252 6.83 -41.48 14.87
N LEU A 253 6.50 -40.56 15.77
CA LEU A 253 6.64 -39.12 15.55
C LEU A 253 8.12 -38.71 15.65
N ARG A 254 8.63 -38.08 14.59
CA ARG A 254 9.99 -37.56 14.52
C ARG A 254 10.17 -36.41 15.50
N ARG A 255 11.23 -36.48 16.32
CA ARG A 255 11.50 -35.50 17.40
C ARG A 255 12.58 -34.49 17.06
N VAL A 256 13.53 -34.86 16.22
CA VAL A 256 14.69 -34.02 15.86
C VAL A 256 14.64 -33.72 14.38
N PHE A 257 14.48 -32.45 14.05
CA PHE A 257 14.49 -31.95 12.67
C PHE A 257 15.75 -31.14 12.42
N THR A 258 16.04 -30.20 13.32
CA THR A 258 17.13 -29.22 13.22
C THR A 258 18.22 -29.43 14.26
N GLY A 259 17.90 -30.12 15.37
CA GLY A 259 18.79 -30.26 16.53
C GLY A 259 18.62 -29.13 17.55
N PHE A 260 17.89 -28.06 17.22
CA PHE A 260 17.60 -26.96 18.14
C PHE A 260 16.25 -27.16 18.82
N ARG A 261 16.28 -27.52 20.12
CA ARG A 261 15.09 -27.97 20.89
C ARG A 261 13.86 -27.04 20.77
N PRO A 262 13.96 -25.70 20.86
CA PRO A 262 12.79 -24.83 20.72
C PRO A 262 12.13 -24.91 19.35
N VAL A 263 12.93 -24.95 18.27
CA VAL A 263 12.43 -25.05 16.89
C VAL A 263 11.84 -26.44 16.65
N ASP A 264 12.51 -27.49 17.13
CA ASP A 264 12.03 -28.86 16.98
C ASP A 264 10.67 -29.09 17.68
N ARG A 265 10.40 -28.43 18.81
CA ARG A 265 9.07 -28.48 19.47
C ARG A 265 7.97 -27.84 18.64
N ILE A 266 8.26 -26.70 18.01
CA ILE A 266 7.33 -26.02 17.12
C ILE A 266 7.06 -26.90 15.90
N LEU A 267 8.11 -27.42 15.27
CA LEU A 267 7.99 -28.30 14.10
C LEU A 267 7.24 -29.60 14.42
N GLN A 268 7.47 -30.22 15.58
CA GLN A 268 6.69 -31.39 16.02
C GLN A 268 5.19 -31.08 16.06
N SER A 269 4.80 -29.94 16.63
CA SER A 269 3.40 -29.53 16.73
C SER A 269 2.79 -29.28 15.35
N LEU A 270 3.52 -28.58 14.47
CA LEU A 270 3.06 -28.28 13.11
C LEU A 270 2.97 -29.54 12.24
N VAL A 271 3.97 -30.42 12.28
CA VAL A 271 3.95 -31.71 11.57
C VAL A 271 2.77 -32.55 12.04
N THR A 272 2.47 -32.54 13.35
CA THR A 272 1.34 -33.27 13.91
C THR A 272 -0.01 -32.77 13.36
N ILE A 273 -0.15 -31.47 13.09
CA ILE A 273 -1.37 -30.90 12.51
C ILE A 273 -1.49 -31.19 11.01
N PHE A 274 -0.41 -31.00 10.25
CA PHE A 274 -0.45 -31.04 8.78
C PHE A 274 -0.31 -32.45 8.19
N LEU A 275 0.46 -33.34 8.82
CA LEU A 275 0.72 -34.69 8.29
C LEU A 275 -0.57 -35.50 8.09
N PRO A 276 -1.54 -35.54 9.02
CA PRO A 276 -2.77 -36.31 8.84
C PRO A 276 -3.66 -35.79 7.69
N VAL A 277 -3.55 -34.52 7.31
CA VAL A 277 -4.31 -33.94 6.19
C VAL A 277 -3.66 -34.31 4.85
N VAL A 278 -2.32 -34.37 4.82
CA VAL A 278 -1.52 -34.70 3.63
C VAL A 278 -1.40 -36.21 3.40
N ALA A 279 -1.38 -37.00 4.47
CA ALA A 279 -1.01 -38.42 4.49
C ALA A 279 -2.00 -39.29 5.29
N GLY A 280 -3.20 -38.78 5.57
CA GLY A 280 -4.22 -39.45 6.35
C GLY A 280 -4.88 -40.64 5.62
N PRO A 281 -5.93 -41.22 6.24
CA PRO A 281 -6.76 -42.23 5.59
C PRO A 281 -7.27 -41.74 4.22
N PRO A 282 -7.65 -42.62 3.28
CA PRO A 282 -8.07 -42.27 1.93
C PRO A 282 -9.38 -41.47 1.92
N ARG A 283 -9.31 -40.19 2.29
CA ARG A 283 -10.34 -39.16 2.14
C ARG A 283 -9.76 -38.10 1.22
N PRO A 284 -9.93 -38.23 -0.10
CA PRO A 284 -9.30 -37.33 -1.07
C PRO A 284 -9.68 -35.85 -0.85
N GLU A 285 -10.85 -35.58 -0.25
CA GLU A 285 -11.34 -34.24 0.05
C GLU A 285 -10.38 -33.40 0.91
N GLN A 286 -9.73 -33.99 1.92
CA GLN A 286 -8.91 -33.23 2.87
C GLN A 286 -7.59 -32.76 2.24
N ALA A 287 -6.90 -33.66 1.53
CA ALA A 287 -5.70 -33.34 0.78
C ALA A 287 -6.00 -32.36 -0.37
N LEU A 288 -7.15 -32.55 -1.05
CA LEU A 288 -7.60 -31.68 -2.13
C LEU A 288 -7.94 -30.26 -1.64
N GLN A 289 -8.62 -30.14 -0.49
CA GLN A 289 -8.88 -28.84 0.16
C GLN A 289 -7.59 -28.13 0.50
N LEU A 290 -6.62 -28.83 1.09
CA LEU A 290 -5.33 -28.25 1.44
C LEU A 290 -4.56 -27.82 0.19
N LEU A 291 -4.51 -28.65 -0.86
CA LEU A 291 -3.86 -28.29 -2.12
C LEU A 291 -4.47 -27.02 -2.73
N TYR A 292 -5.80 -26.91 -2.73
CA TYR A 292 -6.52 -25.74 -3.21
C TYR A 292 -6.28 -24.49 -2.35
N PHE A 293 -6.22 -24.65 -1.03
CA PHE A 293 -5.88 -23.56 -0.12
C PHE A 293 -4.45 -23.06 -0.42
N LEU A 294 -3.47 -23.96 -0.48
CA LEU A 294 -2.08 -23.59 -0.73
C LEU A 294 -1.85 -22.98 -2.12
N SER A 295 -2.64 -23.38 -3.13
CA SER A 295 -2.57 -22.75 -4.45
C SER A 295 -3.21 -21.36 -4.48
N SER A 296 -4.29 -21.15 -3.72
CA SER A 296 -4.90 -19.81 -3.55
C SER A 296 -3.98 -18.85 -2.79
N MET A 297 -3.09 -19.38 -1.97
CA MET A 297 -2.06 -18.62 -1.24
C MET A 297 -0.89 -18.15 -2.11
N LEU A 298 -0.58 -18.83 -3.20
CA LEU A 298 0.55 -18.50 -4.09
C LEU A 298 0.51 -17.04 -4.60
N PRO A 299 -0.62 -16.55 -5.16
CA PRO A 299 -0.80 -15.14 -5.48
C PRO A 299 -0.56 -14.18 -4.31
N LEU A 300 -1.10 -14.48 -3.13
CA LEU A 300 -0.97 -13.61 -1.95
C LEU A 300 0.48 -13.48 -1.49
N ILE A 301 1.21 -14.60 -1.44
CA ILE A 301 2.64 -14.60 -1.09
C ILE A 301 3.45 -13.78 -2.09
N SER A 302 3.12 -13.90 -3.38
CA SER A 302 3.78 -13.13 -4.44
C SER A 302 3.52 -11.63 -4.26
N ILE A 303 2.26 -11.26 -3.99
CA ILE A 303 1.88 -9.86 -3.75
C ILE A 303 2.56 -9.30 -2.48
N PHE A 304 2.56 -10.05 -1.38
CA PHE A 304 3.20 -9.63 -0.12
C PHE A 304 4.70 -9.42 -0.31
N THR A 305 5.34 -10.31 -1.08
CA THR A 305 6.76 -10.17 -1.42
C THR A 305 6.98 -8.90 -2.25
N VAL A 306 6.20 -8.67 -3.31
CA VAL A 306 6.32 -7.45 -4.12
C VAL A 306 6.13 -6.18 -3.27
N GLU A 307 5.05 -6.08 -2.50
CA GLU A 307 4.78 -4.89 -1.69
C GLU A 307 5.83 -4.71 -0.57
N GLY A 308 6.36 -5.78 0.03
CA GLY A 308 7.38 -5.70 1.06
C GLY A 308 8.75 -5.20 0.56
N TYR A 309 9.05 -5.42 -0.73
CA TYR A 309 10.28 -4.96 -1.36
C TYR A 309 10.18 -3.56 -2.00
N ARG A 310 8.99 -2.93 -2.01
CA ARG A 310 8.87 -1.55 -2.52
C ARG A 310 9.54 -0.56 -1.57
N ARG A 311 10.27 0.40 -2.15
CA ARG A 311 10.97 1.45 -1.40
C ARG A 311 10.03 2.24 -0.48
N ARG A 312 8.81 2.54 -0.95
CA ARG A 312 7.78 3.25 -0.16
C ARG A 312 7.32 2.50 1.08
N ASN A 313 7.50 1.17 1.12
CA ASN A 313 7.03 0.31 2.20
C ASN A 313 8.14 -0.10 3.18
N LYS A 314 9.41 0.29 2.93
CA LYS A 314 10.59 -0.13 3.72
C LYS A 314 10.47 0.10 5.24
N TRP A 315 9.76 1.16 5.64
CA TRP A 315 9.56 1.55 7.05
C TRP A 315 8.12 1.33 7.53
N THR A 316 7.38 0.48 6.83
CA THR A 316 5.97 0.23 7.12
C THR A 316 5.75 -1.18 7.62
N LEU A 317 4.55 -1.40 8.14
CA LEU A 317 4.04 -2.72 8.47
C LEU A 317 3.79 -3.59 7.23
N LEU A 318 4.16 -3.23 6.00
CA LEU A 318 4.09 -4.12 4.83
C LEU A 318 5.39 -4.89 4.56
N SER A 319 6.39 -4.74 5.43
CA SER A 319 7.64 -5.49 5.35
C SER A 319 7.47 -7.00 5.61
N SER A 320 8.49 -7.80 5.30
CA SER A 320 8.44 -9.27 5.21
C SER A 320 8.21 -10.07 6.51
N LEU A 321 7.86 -9.41 7.63
CA LEU A 321 7.68 -10.06 8.94
C LEU A 321 6.42 -10.95 9.03
N TRP A 322 5.46 -10.78 8.13
CA TRP A 322 4.17 -11.50 8.18
C TRP A 322 4.25 -12.97 7.81
N ALA A 323 5.23 -13.34 6.98
CA ALA A 323 5.48 -14.71 6.53
C ALA A 323 5.60 -15.69 7.71
N VAL A 324 6.26 -15.27 8.79
CA VAL A 324 6.43 -16.08 10.00
C VAL A 324 5.13 -16.12 10.81
N LEU A 325 4.43 -15.00 10.91
CA LEU A 325 3.25 -14.87 11.77
C LEU A 325 2.09 -15.76 11.28
N TYR A 326 1.77 -15.72 9.99
CA TYR A 326 0.64 -16.49 9.48
C TYR A 326 0.89 -17.99 9.44
N GLN A 327 2.15 -18.42 9.30
CA GLN A 327 2.49 -19.84 9.38
C GLN A 327 2.25 -20.42 10.78
N LEU A 328 2.50 -19.61 11.83
CA LEU A 328 2.38 -20.06 13.23
C LEU A 328 0.96 -19.97 13.79
N ARG A 329 0.13 -19.06 13.26
CA ARG A 329 -1.19 -18.73 13.83
C ARG A 329 -2.37 -18.97 12.89
N GLY A 330 -2.14 -19.34 11.64
CA GLY A 330 -3.16 -19.38 10.60
C GLY A 330 -3.30 -18.03 9.91
N ILE A 331 -3.45 -18.05 8.58
CA ILE A 331 -3.49 -16.81 7.81
C ILE A 331 -4.85 -16.11 7.87
N GLY A 332 -5.93 -16.83 8.08
CA GLY A 332 -7.26 -16.27 8.32
C GLY A 332 -7.31 -15.33 9.52
N PHE A 333 -6.46 -15.56 10.54
CA PHE A 333 -6.30 -14.63 11.66
C PHE A 333 -5.32 -13.49 11.38
N ILE A 334 -4.22 -13.76 10.67
CA ILE A 334 -3.15 -12.77 10.47
C ILE A 334 -3.42 -11.81 9.30
N ALA A 335 -4.03 -12.29 8.21
CA ALA A 335 -4.29 -11.50 7.01
C ALA A 335 -5.14 -10.24 7.26
N PRO A 336 -6.21 -10.25 8.09
CA PRO A 336 -6.95 -9.03 8.40
C PRO A 336 -6.08 -7.91 8.98
N PHE A 337 -5.06 -8.24 9.80
CA PHE A 337 -4.13 -7.24 10.33
C PHE A 337 -3.18 -6.70 9.26
N TYR A 338 -2.66 -7.57 8.39
CA TYR A 338 -1.85 -7.15 7.24
C TYR A 338 -2.67 -6.25 6.30
N PHE A 339 -3.90 -6.63 5.97
CA PHE A 339 -4.77 -5.85 5.10
C PHE A 339 -5.18 -4.53 5.77
N MET A 340 -5.44 -4.51 7.08
CA MET A 340 -5.68 -3.27 7.82
C MET A 340 -4.47 -2.33 7.77
N ALA A 341 -3.26 -2.87 7.94
CA ALA A 341 -2.03 -2.09 7.78
C ALA A 341 -1.88 -1.57 6.34
N SER A 342 -2.10 -2.43 5.35
CA SER A 342 -2.09 -2.08 3.93
C SER A 342 -3.06 -0.95 3.62
N THR A 343 -4.33 -1.11 3.99
CA THR A 343 -5.37 -0.10 3.86
C THR A 343 -4.95 1.19 4.54
N SER A 344 -4.39 1.16 5.75
CA SER A 344 -3.94 2.38 6.44
C SER A 344 -2.87 3.12 5.65
N ILE A 345 -1.89 2.40 5.10
CA ILE A 345 -0.80 2.97 4.31
C ILE A 345 -1.30 3.50 2.97
N THR A 346 -2.15 2.74 2.27
CA THR A 346 -2.72 3.14 0.98
C THR A 346 -3.80 4.21 1.11
N GLY A 347 -4.19 4.61 2.33
CA GLY A 347 -5.14 5.71 2.55
C GLY A 347 -4.62 7.07 2.07
N ARG A 348 -3.30 7.24 1.98
CA ARG A 348 -2.67 8.47 1.51
C ARG A 348 -2.82 8.60 0.00
N ILE A 349 -3.21 9.77 -0.49
CA ILE A 349 -3.31 10.04 -1.93
C ILE A 349 -1.94 9.87 -2.61
N SER A 350 -0.88 10.32 -1.93
CA SER A 350 0.50 10.22 -2.41
C SER A 350 0.99 8.79 -2.62
N TYR A 351 0.37 7.80 -1.97
CA TYR A 351 0.73 6.38 -2.13
C TYR A 351 0.58 5.91 -3.58
N PHE A 352 -0.36 6.49 -4.32
CA PHE A 352 -0.61 6.17 -5.72
C PHE A 352 0.23 7.02 -6.68
N SER A 353 1.21 7.78 -6.17
CA SER A 353 2.19 8.42 -7.02
C SER A 353 3.05 7.37 -7.73
N TRP A 354 3.09 7.48 -9.05
CA TRP A 354 3.85 6.66 -9.99
C TRP A 354 5.34 6.54 -9.60
N THR A 355 5.93 7.63 -9.11
CA THR A 355 7.35 7.70 -8.68
C THR A 355 7.72 6.75 -7.53
N THR A 356 6.73 6.28 -6.76
CA THR A 356 6.94 5.39 -5.61
C THR A 356 6.62 3.93 -5.90
N ARG A 357 6.04 3.64 -7.07
CA ARG A 357 5.56 2.31 -7.44
C ARG A 357 6.72 1.37 -7.65
N SER A 358 7.74 1.79 -8.39
CA SER A 358 8.74 0.88 -8.95
C SER A 358 9.55 0.11 -7.91
N LEU A 359 9.88 -1.12 -8.29
CA LEU A 359 10.73 -2.04 -7.55
C LEU A 359 12.14 -2.07 -8.20
N PRO A 360 13.24 -2.28 -7.45
CA PRO A 360 14.54 -2.50 -8.07
C PRO A 360 14.49 -3.65 -9.08
N GLU A 361 15.01 -3.45 -10.28
CA GLU A 361 14.92 -4.43 -11.38
C GLU A 361 15.55 -5.78 -11.02
N SER A 362 16.65 -5.77 -10.27
CA SER A 362 17.31 -6.96 -9.72
C SER A 362 16.34 -7.81 -8.91
N THR A 363 15.54 -7.17 -8.06
CA THR A 363 14.52 -7.81 -7.23
C THR A 363 13.35 -8.29 -8.09
N ALA A 364 12.88 -7.48 -9.05
CA ALA A 364 11.72 -7.82 -9.88
C ALA A 364 11.97 -9.11 -10.69
N LYS A 365 13.19 -9.27 -11.21
CA LYS A 365 13.64 -10.46 -11.96
C LYS A 365 13.58 -11.76 -11.17
N VAL A 366 13.79 -11.70 -9.85
CA VAL A 366 14.03 -12.91 -9.03
C VAL A 366 12.84 -13.35 -8.20
N ILE A 367 11.80 -12.51 -8.04
CA ILE A 367 10.64 -12.88 -7.22
C ILE A 367 9.97 -14.15 -7.75
N LEU A 368 9.73 -14.27 -9.06
CA LEU A 368 9.10 -15.48 -9.62
C LEU A 368 9.97 -16.74 -9.41
N PRO A 369 11.27 -16.76 -9.75
CA PRO A 369 12.17 -17.86 -9.40
C PRO A 369 12.19 -18.19 -7.90
N ALA A 370 12.21 -17.18 -7.03
CA ALA A 370 12.20 -17.34 -5.57
C ALA A 370 10.88 -17.92 -5.06
N VAL A 371 9.74 -17.51 -5.62
CA VAL A 371 8.43 -18.09 -5.33
C VAL A 371 8.35 -19.54 -5.82
N ALA A 372 8.89 -19.83 -6.99
CA ALA A 372 8.92 -21.19 -7.53
C ALA A 372 9.75 -22.14 -6.65
N ALA A 373 10.98 -21.75 -6.30
CA ALA A 373 11.86 -22.57 -5.47
C ALA A 373 11.49 -22.58 -3.99
N GLY A 374 11.03 -21.45 -3.44
CA GLY A 374 10.75 -21.27 -2.03
C GLY A 374 9.34 -21.71 -1.60
N TYR A 375 8.36 -21.72 -2.51
CA TYR A 375 6.98 -22.05 -2.19
C TYR A 375 6.37 -23.16 -3.07
N ILE A 376 6.45 -23.04 -4.40
CA ILE A 376 5.82 -24.02 -5.31
C ILE A 376 6.44 -25.40 -5.13
N LEU A 377 7.77 -25.50 -5.24
CA LEU A 377 8.48 -26.78 -5.14
C LEU A 377 8.26 -27.46 -3.77
N PRO A 378 8.45 -26.80 -2.61
CA PRO A 378 8.14 -27.41 -1.31
C PRO A 378 6.68 -27.85 -1.19
N THR A 379 5.74 -27.09 -1.74
CA THR A 379 4.31 -27.42 -1.70
C THR A 379 4.00 -28.65 -2.56
N MET A 380 4.62 -28.78 -3.74
CA MET A 380 4.48 -29.98 -4.57
C MET A 380 5.03 -31.23 -3.85
N LEU A 381 6.14 -31.09 -3.12
CA LEU A 381 6.74 -32.20 -2.37
C LEU A 381 5.83 -32.73 -1.25
N LEU A 382 4.94 -31.90 -0.68
CA LEU A 382 3.96 -32.38 0.31
C LEU A 382 3.06 -33.48 -0.27
N PHE A 383 2.64 -33.34 -1.52
CA PHE A 383 1.71 -34.24 -2.20
C PHE A 383 2.41 -35.32 -3.02
N PHE A 384 3.73 -35.32 -3.07
CA PHE A 384 4.50 -36.36 -3.74
C PHE A 384 4.35 -37.69 -2.98
N PRO A 385 4.13 -38.82 -3.68
CA PRO A 385 3.96 -40.12 -3.02
C PRO A 385 5.30 -40.58 -2.40
N ILE A 386 5.45 -40.35 -1.09
CA ILE A 386 6.60 -40.77 -0.30
C ILE A 386 6.15 -41.87 0.67
N ASP A 387 6.68 -43.07 0.49
CA ASP A 387 6.34 -44.26 1.30
C ASP A 387 7.00 -44.24 2.68
N ASN A 388 8.21 -43.65 2.79
CA ASN A 388 8.92 -43.58 4.05
C ASN A 388 8.32 -42.51 4.98
N ALA A 389 7.72 -42.96 6.09
CA ALA A 389 7.07 -42.10 7.08
C ALA A 389 8.00 -41.04 7.71
N GLN A 390 9.28 -41.37 7.94
CA GLN A 390 10.25 -40.41 8.49
C GLN A 390 10.64 -39.35 7.48
N THR A 391 10.80 -39.73 6.21
CA THR A 391 11.05 -38.79 5.11
C THR A 391 9.86 -37.87 4.91
N ARG A 392 8.63 -38.39 4.94
CA ARG A 392 7.41 -37.58 4.78
C ARG A 392 7.25 -36.55 5.89
N GLN A 393 7.53 -36.91 7.14
CA GLN A 393 7.56 -35.96 8.25
C GLN A 393 8.61 -34.86 8.06
N SER A 394 9.80 -35.19 7.55
CA SER A 394 10.82 -34.18 7.22
C SER A 394 10.37 -33.24 6.13
N VAL A 395 9.70 -33.73 5.09
CA VAL A 395 9.17 -32.89 4.01
C VAL A 395 8.14 -31.91 4.54
N VAL A 396 7.21 -32.36 5.39
CA VAL A 396 6.24 -31.47 6.06
C VAL A 396 6.94 -30.43 6.91
N ALA A 397 7.99 -30.80 7.66
CA ALA A 397 8.75 -29.87 8.50
C ALA A 397 9.54 -28.83 7.68
N VAL A 398 10.19 -29.23 6.60
CA VAL A 398 10.92 -28.34 5.69
C VAL A 398 9.97 -27.39 4.97
N TRP A 399 8.75 -27.83 4.66
CA TRP A 399 7.74 -26.98 4.05
C TRP A 399 7.23 -25.87 4.98
N GLN A 400 7.22 -26.05 6.31
CA GLN A 400 6.68 -25.05 7.24
C GLN A 400 7.23 -23.63 7.01
N PRO A 401 8.55 -23.39 6.91
CA PRO A 401 9.08 -22.06 6.61
C PRO A 401 9.04 -21.63 5.13
N ALA A 402 8.29 -22.31 4.24
CA ALA A 402 8.25 -22.00 2.80
C ALA A 402 8.05 -20.50 2.46
N PRO A 403 7.11 -19.77 3.10
CA PRO A 403 7.01 -18.32 2.94
C PRO A 403 8.29 -17.53 3.20
N VAL A 404 9.06 -17.95 4.20
CA VAL A 404 10.33 -17.30 4.59
C VAL A 404 11.41 -17.63 3.56
N PHE A 405 11.40 -18.83 2.98
CA PHE A 405 12.31 -19.18 1.89
C PHE A 405 12.16 -18.25 0.69
N VAL A 406 10.92 -17.86 0.33
CA VAL A 406 10.69 -16.90 -0.75
C VAL A 406 11.42 -15.58 -0.48
N VAL A 407 11.33 -15.05 0.73
CA VAL A 407 11.99 -13.78 1.11
C VAL A 407 13.51 -13.93 1.08
N ILE A 408 14.04 -14.99 1.71
CA ILE A 408 15.49 -15.24 1.75
C ILE A 408 16.05 -15.42 0.34
N MET A 409 15.38 -16.22 -0.50
CA MET A 409 15.79 -16.44 -1.89
C MET A 409 15.71 -15.16 -2.71
N THR A 410 14.66 -14.34 -2.54
CA THR A 410 14.54 -13.04 -3.21
C THR A 410 15.72 -12.15 -2.85
N GLU A 411 16.08 -12.05 -1.58
CA GLU A 411 17.23 -11.25 -1.13
C GLU A 411 18.56 -11.77 -1.69
N LEU A 412 18.82 -13.07 -1.56
CA LEU A 412 20.08 -13.67 -2.01
C LEU A 412 20.26 -13.56 -3.53
N LEU A 413 19.23 -13.89 -4.30
CA LEU A 413 19.28 -13.83 -5.76
C LEU A 413 19.35 -12.39 -6.26
N SER A 414 18.61 -11.45 -5.63
CA SER A 414 18.69 -10.02 -5.99
C SER A 414 20.10 -9.48 -5.77
N ARG A 415 20.73 -9.79 -4.63
CA ARG A 415 22.12 -9.39 -4.34
C ARG A 415 23.12 -10.05 -5.28
N ALA A 416 22.92 -11.32 -5.64
CA ALA A 416 23.79 -12.02 -6.59
C ALA A 416 23.76 -11.35 -7.97
N ILE A 417 22.56 -11.02 -8.49
CA ILE A 417 22.40 -10.30 -9.76
C ILE A 417 23.06 -8.92 -9.68
N GLU A 418 22.89 -8.18 -8.59
CA GLU A 418 23.53 -6.88 -8.41
C GLU A 418 25.05 -6.98 -8.38
N CYS A 419 25.61 -7.98 -7.69
CA CYS A 419 27.05 -8.20 -7.63
C CYS A 419 27.64 -8.53 -9.01
N ILE A 420 26.97 -9.40 -9.77
CA ILE A 420 27.38 -9.76 -11.14
C ILE A 420 27.25 -8.56 -12.08
N GLY A 421 26.20 -7.76 -11.93
CA GLY A 421 25.94 -6.57 -12.73
C GLY A 421 26.96 -5.45 -12.49
N ARG A 422 27.41 -5.25 -11.24
CA ARG A 422 28.45 -4.28 -10.89
C ARG A 422 29.80 -4.62 -11.55
N GLY A 423 30.12 -5.89 -11.74
CA GLY A 423 31.31 -6.32 -12.48
C GLY A 423 31.28 -6.03 -13.99
N ARG A 424 30.11 -5.68 -14.55
CA ARG A 424 29.90 -5.41 -15.99
C ARG A 424 29.69 -3.93 -16.32
N GLN A 425 29.57 -3.04 -15.33
CA GLN A 425 29.38 -1.60 -15.57
C GLN A 425 30.70 -0.89 -15.87
N ALA A 426 31.14 -1.03 -17.12
CA ALA A 426 32.07 -0.13 -17.79
C ALA A 426 31.53 0.19 -19.20
N LYS A 427 30.38 0.86 -19.29
CA LYS A 427 29.93 1.50 -20.54
C LYS A 427 29.18 2.82 -20.26
N PRO A 428 29.39 3.88 -21.05
CA PRO A 428 28.86 5.22 -20.77
C PRO A 428 27.37 5.37 -21.08
N ASP A 429 26.78 4.47 -21.85
CA ASP A 429 25.39 4.57 -22.34
C ASP A 429 24.39 3.90 -21.38
N SER A 430 24.49 4.19 -20.08
CA SER A 430 23.52 3.68 -19.13
C SER A 430 22.22 4.46 -19.28
N PRO A 431 21.06 3.79 -19.46
CA PRO A 431 19.78 4.48 -19.65
C PRO A 431 19.50 5.42 -18.47
N SER A 432 18.89 6.56 -18.79
CA SER A 432 18.59 7.63 -17.84
C SER A 432 17.72 7.10 -16.68
N ALA A 433 17.71 7.82 -15.56
CA ALA A 433 16.88 7.42 -14.41
C ALA A 433 15.40 7.24 -14.80
N ASP A 434 14.92 8.01 -15.79
CA ASP A 434 13.54 8.04 -16.29
C ASP A 434 13.18 6.82 -17.17
N GLU A 435 14.17 6.24 -17.87
CA GLU A 435 14.01 5.01 -18.67
C GLU A 435 13.92 3.75 -17.80
N ARG A 436 14.36 3.81 -16.53
CA ARG A 436 14.33 2.68 -15.59
C ARG A 436 13.06 2.60 -14.73
N ILE A 437 12.17 3.59 -14.81
CA ILE A 437 11.04 3.75 -13.87
C ILE A 437 9.98 2.64 -14.01
N ASP A 438 9.97 1.89 -15.12
CA ASP A 438 9.06 0.76 -15.34
C ASP A 438 9.77 -0.53 -15.77
N SER A 439 11.08 -0.64 -15.53
CA SER A 439 11.83 -1.85 -15.91
C SER A 439 11.41 -3.09 -15.12
N ASP A 440 10.68 -2.93 -14.01
CA ASP A 440 10.07 -3.99 -13.22
C ASP A 440 8.75 -4.52 -13.80
N LEU A 441 7.98 -3.71 -14.54
CA LEU A 441 6.64 -4.07 -15.00
C LEU A 441 6.56 -5.35 -15.82
N PRO A 442 7.47 -5.64 -16.77
CA PRO A 442 7.42 -6.90 -17.52
C PRO A 442 7.55 -8.11 -16.60
N TYR A 443 8.44 -8.05 -15.61
CA TYR A 443 8.66 -9.14 -14.66
C TYR A 443 7.47 -9.31 -13.70
N LEU A 444 6.91 -8.20 -13.21
CA LEU A 444 5.69 -8.24 -12.39
C LEU A 444 4.48 -8.77 -13.19
N SER A 445 4.38 -8.39 -14.47
CA SER A 445 3.33 -8.87 -15.37
C SER A 445 3.40 -10.39 -15.54
N VAL A 446 4.60 -10.93 -15.76
CA VAL A 446 4.83 -12.38 -15.82
C VAL A 446 4.51 -13.04 -14.47
N LEU A 447 4.99 -12.49 -13.35
CA LEU A 447 4.72 -13.02 -12.01
C LEU A 447 3.21 -13.16 -11.72
N TYR A 448 2.44 -12.09 -11.91
CA TYR A 448 1.00 -12.11 -11.64
C TYR A 448 0.25 -12.99 -12.63
N THR A 449 0.64 -13.00 -13.91
CA THR A 449 0.02 -13.88 -14.91
C THR A 449 0.26 -15.35 -14.58
N THR A 450 1.50 -15.74 -14.28
CA THR A 450 1.85 -17.13 -13.94
C THR A 450 1.13 -17.60 -12.68
N THR A 451 1.14 -16.80 -11.62
CA THR A 451 0.47 -17.17 -10.35
C THR A 451 -1.05 -17.19 -10.48
N CYS A 452 -1.62 -16.30 -11.32
CA CYS A 452 -3.03 -16.32 -11.69
C CYS A 452 -3.39 -17.62 -12.43
N ILE A 453 -2.65 -17.99 -13.48
CA ILE A 453 -2.90 -19.20 -14.26
C ILE A 453 -2.84 -20.44 -13.37
N ILE A 454 -1.80 -20.59 -12.55
CA ILE A 454 -1.65 -21.75 -11.65
C ILE A 454 -2.85 -21.85 -10.68
N SER A 455 -3.23 -20.74 -10.04
CA SER A 455 -4.35 -20.73 -9.09
C SER A 455 -5.70 -20.97 -9.79
N ALA A 456 -5.91 -20.38 -10.97
CA ALA A 456 -7.13 -20.55 -11.75
C ALA A 456 -7.28 -21.97 -12.29
N SER A 457 -6.20 -22.56 -12.81
CA SER A 457 -6.20 -23.94 -13.28
C SER A 457 -6.60 -24.90 -12.16
N LEU A 458 -6.03 -24.75 -10.96
CA LEU A 458 -6.38 -25.59 -9.81
C LEU A 458 -7.82 -25.36 -9.32
N HIS A 459 -8.32 -24.12 -9.39
CA HIS A 459 -9.72 -23.84 -9.09
C HIS A 459 -10.68 -24.51 -10.08
N MET A 460 -10.42 -24.38 -11.37
CA MET A 460 -11.23 -24.98 -12.43
C MET A 460 -11.17 -26.51 -12.38
N SER A 461 -9.99 -27.08 -12.14
CA SER A 461 -9.84 -28.53 -11.94
C SER A 461 -10.64 -29.01 -10.75
N LEU A 462 -10.62 -28.29 -9.62
CA LEU A 462 -11.41 -28.65 -8.44
C LEU A 462 -12.92 -28.63 -8.72
N ILE A 463 -13.41 -27.54 -9.34
CA ILE A 463 -14.83 -27.41 -9.70
C ILE A 463 -15.23 -28.55 -10.63
N PHE A 464 -14.45 -28.80 -11.68
CA PHE A 464 -14.73 -29.86 -12.64
C PHE A 464 -14.71 -31.25 -11.99
N SER A 465 -13.74 -31.53 -11.12
CA SER A 465 -13.70 -32.78 -10.34
C SER A 465 -14.92 -32.96 -9.44
N CYS A 466 -15.45 -31.88 -8.83
CA CYS A 466 -16.67 -31.94 -8.03
C CYS A 466 -17.92 -32.13 -8.88
N LEU A 467 -17.96 -31.59 -10.10
CA LEU A 467 -19.09 -31.77 -11.02
C LEU A 467 -19.13 -33.17 -11.63
N LEU A 468 -17.97 -33.80 -11.83
CA LEU A 468 -17.87 -35.13 -12.43
C LEU A 468 -17.90 -36.28 -11.42
N SER A 469 -17.61 -36.02 -10.13
CA SER A 469 -17.51 -37.07 -9.11
C SER A 469 -18.71 -37.02 -8.17
N GLU A 470 -19.42 -38.14 -8.03
CA GLU A 470 -20.50 -38.29 -7.04
C GLU A 470 -19.97 -38.29 -5.59
N ASN A 471 -18.67 -38.50 -5.40
CA ASN A 471 -18.03 -38.62 -4.09
C ASN A 471 -17.46 -37.30 -3.57
N LEU A 472 -17.44 -36.23 -4.36
CA LEU A 472 -16.87 -34.93 -3.99
C LEU A 472 -17.97 -33.88 -3.89
N SER A 473 -18.03 -33.18 -2.76
CA SER A 473 -18.98 -32.11 -2.53
C SER A 473 -18.29 -30.78 -2.26
N LEU A 474 -18.63 -29.74 -3.03
CA LEU A 474 -18.11 -28.38 -2.83
C LEU A 474 -18.41 -27.85 -1.43
N THR A 475 -19.60 -28.11 -0.89
CA THR A 475 -19.98 -27.64 0.43
C THR A 475 -19.13 -28.29 1.51
N ARG A 476 -18.89 -29.60 1.41
CA ARG A 476 -18.01 -30.33 2.35
C ARG A 476 -16.55 -29.92 2.23
N LEU A 477 -16.08 -29.61 1.03
CA LEU A 477 -14.70 -29.13 0.79
C LEU A 477 -14.44 -27.79 1.47
N PHE A 478 -15.38 -26.84 1.38
CA PHE A 478 -15.14 -25.47 1.82
C PHE A 478 -15.70 -25.11 3.19
N PHE A 479 -16.81 -25.72 3.60
CA PHE A 479 -17.49 -25.35 4.84
C PHE A 479 -17.38 -26.47 5.88
N PRO A 480 -16.93 -26.17 7.10
CA PRO A 480 -17.05 -27.12 8.20
C PRO A 480 -18.53 -27.27 8.58
N VAL A 481 -18.93 -28.48 8.96
CA VAL A 481 -20.31 -28.78 9.39
C VAL A 481 -20.63 -28.06 10.70
N ASP A 482 -19.78 -28.27 11.70
CA ASP A 482 -19.77 -27.52 12.95
C ASP A 482 -18.32 -27.42 13.43
N SER A 483 -17.86 -26.19 13.68
CA SER A 483 -16.48 -25.97 14.12
C SER A 483 -16.26 -26.28 15.60
N PHE A 484 -17.33 -26.27 16.42
CA PHE A 484 -17.29 -26.49 17.86
C PHE A 484 -17.60 -27.94 18.26
N ALA A 485 -18.20 -28.72 17.35
CA ALA A 485 -18.52 -30.12 17.61
C ALA A 485 -17.25 -30.97 17.82
N PRO A 486 -17.22 -31.89 18.81
CA PRO A 486 -16.07 -32.75 19.06
C PRO A 486 -15.61 -33.53 17.82
N VAL A 487 -14.30 -33.53 17.57
CA VAL A 487 -13.72 -34.25 16.43
C VAL A 487 -13.23 -35.65 16.82
N ALA A 488 -13.49 -36.63 15.95
CA ALA A 488 -13.12 -38.03 16.18
C ALA A 488 -11.64 -38.31 15.87
N SER A 489 -11.02 -37.50 15.02
CA SER A 489 -9.63 -37.69 14.59
C SER A 489 -8.88 -36.37 14.44
N LEU A 490 -7.55 -36.46 14.52
CA LEU A 490 -6.68 -35.31 14.32
C LEU A 490 -6.80 -34.73 12.90
N ALA A 491 -7.03 -35.59 11.89
CA ALA A 491 -7.26 -35.16 10.52
C ALA A 491 -8.55 -34.34 10.37
N ASP A 492 -9.62 -34.72 11.07
CA ASP A 492 -10.89 -33.98 11.05
C ASP A 492 -10.76 -32.63 11.74
N GLY A 493 -10.06 -32.59 12.88
CA GLY A 493 -9.72 -31.34 13.58
C GLY A 493 -8.88 -30.39 12.74
N ALA A 494 -7.80 -30.88 12.15
CA ALA A 494 -6.91 -30.11 11.29
C ALA A 494 -7.62 -29.62 10.01
N SER A 495 -8.44 -30.47 9.38
CA SER A 495 -9.26 -30.07 8.23
C SER A 495 -10.27 -28.98 8.58
N THR A 496 -10.90 -29.06 9.75
CA THR A 496 -11.84 -28.03 10.25
C THR A 496 -11.13 -26.69 10.47
N PHE A 497 -9.93 -26.72 11.07
CA PHE A 497 -9.09 -25.53 11.20
C PHE A 497 -8.76 -24.92 9.84
N LEU A 498 -8.26 -25.71 8.88
CA LEU A 498 -7.83 -25.24 7.56
C LEU A 498 -8.98 -24.68 6.71
N LYS A 499 -10.18 -25.26 6.80
CA LYS A 499 -11.39 -24.74 6.12
C LYS A 499 -11.75 -23.35 6.66
N ASN A 500 -11.82 -23.21 7.99
CA ASN A 500 -12.07 -21.91 8.61
C ASN A 500 -10.98 -20.90 8.23
N ASP A 501 -9.71 -21.30 8.30
CA ASP A 501 -8.55 -20.46 8.00
C ASP A 501 -8.65 -19.93 6.56
N PHE A 502 -8.97 -20.82 5.62
CA PHE A 502 -9.19 -20.49 4.21
C PHE A 502 -10.38 -19.53 3.99
N LEU A 503 -11.53 -19.78 4.62
CA LEU A 503 -12.72 -18.92 4.47
C LEU A 503 -12.44 -17.49 4.95
N LEU A 504 -11.72 -17.35 6.08
CA LEU A 504 -11.41 -16.06 6.68
C LEU A 504 -10.36 -15.26 5.89
N VAL A 505 -9.32 -15.92 5.37
CA VAL A 505 -8.37 -15.26 4.46
C VAL A 505 -9.05 -14.89 3.14
N THR A 506 -9.96 -15.72 2.64
CA THR A 506 -10.74 -15.42 1.43
C THR A 506 -11.63 -14.20 1.63
N ALA A 507 -12.39 -14.14 2.73
CA ALA A 507 -13.25 -12.99 3.04
C ALA A 507 -12.45 -11.70 3.20
N SER A 508 -11.33 -11.75 3.93
CA SER A 508 -10.48 -10.58 4.14
C SER A 508 -9.76 -10.14 2.84
N THR A 509 -9.37 -11.08 1.99
CA THR A 509 -8.80 -10.81 0.65
C THR A 509 -9.83 -10.14 -0.26
N PHE A 510 -11.09 -10.57 -0.23
CA PHE A 510 -12.16 -9.92 -0.99
C PHE A 510 -12.28 -8.44 -0.65
N VAL A 511 -12.35 -8.12 0.66
CA VAL A 511 -12.41 -6.73 1.14
C VAL A 511 -11.17 -5.96 0.70
N TRP A 512 -9.97 -6.55 0.82
CA TRP A 512 -8.73 -5.90 0.44
C TRP A 512 -8.60 -5.63 -1.06
N CYS A 513 -9.00 -6.57 -1.92
CA CYS A 513 -9.10 -6.36 -3.36
C CYS A 513 -10.09 -5.23 -3.69
N TRP A 514 -11.26 -5.23 -3.05
CA TRP A 514 -12.26 -4.19 -3.23
C TRP A 514 -11.74 -2.80 -2.85
N VAL A 515 -11.06 -2.70 -1.70
CA VAL A 515 -10.41 -1.46 -1.25
C VAL A 515 -9.35 -1.01 -2.24
N SER A 516 -8.58 -1.93 -2.81
CA SER A 516 -7.53 -1.62 -3.79
C SER A 516 -8.09 -1.02 -5.08
N VAL A 517 -9.23 -1.52 -5.57
CA VAL A 517 -9.93 -0.94 -6.72
C VAL A 517 -10.58 0.40 -6.34
N TRP A 518 -11.25 0.46 -5.20
CA TRP A 518 -11.87 1.69 -4.71
C TRP A 518 -10.85 2.80 -4.49
N ASP A 519 -9.64 2.47 -4.05
CA ASP A 519 -8.56 3.43 -3.90
C ASP A 519 -8.19 4.08 -5.24
N LEU A 520 -7.99 3.29 -6.30
CA LEU A 520 -7.72 3.83 -7.63
C LEU A 520 -8.90 4.64 -8.18
N TYR A 521 -10.13 4.26 -7.83
CA TYR A 521 -11.31 5.06 -8.12
C TYR A 521 -11.29 6.39 -7.36
N ARG A 522 -11.16 6.40 -6.03
CA ARG A 522 -11.25 7.63 -5.21
C ARG A 522 -10.13 8.63 -5.53
N VAL A 523 -8.96 8.15 -5.95
CA VAL A 523 -7.86 9.04 -6.37
C VAL A 523 -7.94 9.43 -7.84
N GLY A 524 -8.98 8.98 -8.56
CA GLY A 524 -9.23 9.38 -9.94
C GLY A 524 -8.24 8.86 -10.97
N ILE A 525 -7.45 7.83 -10.64
CA ILE A 525 -6.60 7.13 -11.61
C ILE A 525 -7.44 6.16 -12.45
N SER A 526 -8.46 5.56 -11.86
CA SER A 526 -9.38 4.64 -12.55
C SER A 526 -10.83 5.12 -12.51
N ASN A 527 -11.60 4.73 -13.52
CA ASN A 527 -13.05 4.93 -13.54
C ASN A 527 -13.86 3.69 -13.13
N VAL A 528 -13.21 2.60 -12.72
CA VAL A 528 -13.91 1.38 -12.27
C VAL A 528 -14.63 1.67 -10.96
N SER A 529 -15.95 1.78 -11.01
CA SER A 529 -16.76 2.13 -9.83
C SER A 529 -16.67 1.04 -8.74
N PRO A 530 -16.87 1.39 -7.46
CA PRO A 530 -16.90 0.39 -6.38
C PRO A 530 -17.97 -0.67 -6.57
N LEU A 531 -19.10 -0.33 -7.24
CA LEU A 531 -20.14 -1.29 -7.59
C LEU A 531 -19.66 -2.28 -8.66
N SER A 532 -19.05 -1.77 -9.73
CA SER A 532 -18.44 -2.60 -10.77
C SER A 532 -17.34 -3.50 -10.20
N ALA A 533 -16.56 -2.98 -9.25
CA ALA A 533 -15.56 -3.75 -8.51
C ALA A 533 -16.21 -4.90 -7.72
N SER A 534 -17.30 -4.65 -7.00
CA SER A 534 -18.02 -5.71 -6.27
C SER A 534 -18.50 -6.81 -7.20
N VAL A 535 -19.14 -6.47 -8.33
CA VAL A 535 -19.62 -7.45 -9.31
C VAL A 535 -18.46 -8.24 -9.91
N GLY A 536 -17.40 -7.56 -10.33
CA GLY A 536 -16.22 -8.20 -10.92
C GLY A 536 -15.49 -9.11 -9.93
N LEU A 537 -15.37 -8.72 -8.66
CA LEU A 537 -14.76 -9.55 -7.62
C LEU A 537 -15.62 -10.77 -7.29
N LEU A 538 -16.95 -10.63 -7.20
CA LEU A 538 -17.84 -11.77 -7.00
C LEU A 538 -17.73 -12.77 -8.15
N ALA A 539 -17.77 -12.28 -9.39
CA ALA A 539 -17.61 -13.11 -10.58
C ALA A 539 -16.22 -13.79 -10.63
N GLY A 540 -15.15 -13.06 -10.29
CA GLY A 540 -13.79 -13.60 -10.25
C GLY A 540 -13.62 -14.67 -9.17
N PHE A 541 -14.05 -14.39 -7.94
CA PHE A 541 -13.91 -15.32 -6.81
C PHE A 541 -14.67 -16.62 -7.05
N ALA A 542 -15.84 -16.54 -7.69
CA ALA A 542 -16.63 -17.71 -8.06
C ALA A 542 -16.13 -18.44 -9.31
N GLY A 543 -15.59 -17.69 -10.29
CA GLY A 543 -15.23 -18.24 -11.60
C GLY A 543 -13.79 -18.75 -11.71
N ILE A 544 -12.81 -17.99 -11.21
CA ILE A 544 -11.37 -18.35 -11.28
C ILE A 544 -10.74 -18.55 -9.90
N GLY A 545 -11.50 -18.32 -8.83
CA GLY A 545 -11.06 -18.48 -7.46
C GLY A 545 -10.44 -17.22 -6.85
N PRO A 546 -10.32 -17.18 -5.51
CA PRO A 546 -9.89 -15.98 -4.78
C PRO A 546 -8.43 -15.63 -5.02
N GLY A 547 -7.53 -16.63 -5.08
CA GLY A 547 -6.11 -16.40 -5.35
C GLY A 547 -5.88 -15.80 -6.74
N ALA A 548 -6.43 -16.43 -7.78
CA ALA A 548 -6.31 -15.95 -9.15
C ALA A 548 -6.92 -14.56 -9.33
N THR A 549 -8.07 -14.29 -8.70
CA THR A 549 -8.68 -12.96 -8.73
C THR A 549 -7.78 -11.91 -8.07
N ALA A 550 -7.15 -12.22 -6.94
CA ALA A 550 -6.19 -11.30 -6.31
C ALA A 550 -5.01 -11.01 -7.25
N ALA A 551 -4.42 -12.02 -7.90
CA ALA A 551 -3.36 -11.81 -8.89
C ALA A 551 -3.82 -10.94 -10.07
N ALA A 552 -5.03 -11.18 -10.60
CA ALA A 552 -5.59 -10.40 -11.71
C ALA A 552 -5.81 -8.92 -11.32
N ILE A 553 -6.32 -8.66 -10.11
CA ILE A 553 -6.47 -7.29 -9.58
C ILE A 553 -5.12 -6.62 -9.43
N TRP A 554 -4.09 -7.31 -8.92
CA TRP A 554 -2.75 -6.72 -8.80
C TRP A 554 -2.09 -6.45 -10.15
N PHE A 555 -2.26 -7.35 -11.12
CA PHE A 555 -1.83 -7.12 -12.49
C PHE A 555 -2.48 -5.86 -13.07
N TRP A 556 -3.81 -5.77 -13.01
CA TRP A 556 -4.55 -4.60 -13.48
C TRP A 556 -4.14 -3.33 -12.75
N ARG A 557 -3.94 -3.42 -11.44
CA ARG A 557 -3.51 -2.31 -10.58
C ARG A 557 -2.14 -1.80 -10.98
N GLU A 558 -1.15 -2.67 -11.24
CA GLU A 558 0.18 -2.23 -11.72
C GLU A 558 0.10 -1.52 -13.06
N GLN A 559 -0.66 -2.07 -14.02
CA GLN A 559 -0.82 -1.46 -15.34
C GLN A 559 -1.56 -0.13 -15.27
N THR A 560 -2.57 -0.05 -14.42
CA THR A 560 -3.32 1.20 -14.18
C THR A 560 -2.42 2.23 -13.50
N MET A 561 -1.52 1.81 -12.61
CA MET A 561 -0.51 2.63 -11.93
C MET A 561 0.80 2.80 -12.72
N SER A 562 0.89 2.42 -14.00
CA SER A 562 2.01 2.78 -14.89
C SER A 562 1.70 3.78 -16.02
N GLN A 563 0.42 4.03 -16.31
CA GLN A 563 -0.05 5.04 -17.27
C GLN A 563 0.58 6.43 -17.07
N ARG A 564 1.20 6.95 -18.13
CA ARG A 564 1.79 8.31 -18.19
C ARG A 564 0.95 9.30 -19.01
N GLU A 565 -0.19 8.82 -19.53
CA GLU A 565 -1.12 9.59 -20.34
C GLU A 565 -2.39 9.84 -19.55
N PHE A 566 -2.66 11.11 -19.28
CA PHE A 566 -3.81 11.53 -18.49
C PHE A 566 -4.89 12.14 -19.37
N ARG A 567 -6.10 12.25 -18.83
CA ARG A 567 -7.25 12.71 -19.61
C ARG A 567 -7.04 14.15 -20.09
N GLN A 568 -7.46 14.40 -21.32
CA GLN A 568 -7.63 15.75 -21.83
C GLN A 568 -8.98 16.29 -21.34
N ARG A 569 -8.99 17.54 -20.88
CA ARG A 569 -10.22 18.33 -20.82
C ARG A 569 -10.61 18.64 -22.26
N SER A 570 -11.81 18.22 -22.66
CA SER A 570 -12.43 18.57 -23.94
C SER A 570 -13.00 19.97 -23.92
#